data_AF-A0AAU5NYY8-F1
#
_entry.id   AF-A0AAU5NYY8-F1
#
_cell.length_a   1.000
_cell.length_b   1.000
_cell.length_c   1.000
_cell.angle_alpha   90.00
_cell.angle_beta   90.00
_cell.angle_gamma   90.00
#
_symmetry.space_group_name_H-M   'P 1'
#
loop_
_entity.id
_entity.type
_entity.pdbx_description
1 polymer ?
#
loop_
_entity_poly.entity_id
_entity_poly.type
_entity_poly.pdbx_seq_one_letter_code
_entity_poly.pdbx_strand_id
1 'polypeptide(L)' 'MTSRPGDSDPSDSTAEPQPLVCARCGTRSEDPQPTWTCSMEHGTRHYLCDTCARENLRAIEGRLDPAWW' A
#
# COMPACT_ATOMS: atom_id res chain seq x y z
N MET A 1 -47.92 15.18 5.72
CA MET A 1 -46.77 15.64 6.53
C MET A 1 -46.27 14.45 7.34
N THR A 2 -45.33 13.68 6.80
CA THR A 2 -44.52 12.72 7.57
C THR A 2 -43.33 12.32 6.72
N SER A 3 -42.16 12.80 7.15
CA SER A 3 -40.89 12.75 6.44
C SER A 3 -40.27 11.36 6.45
N ARG A 4 -39.54 11.05 5.39
CA ARG A 4 -38.68 9.87 5.23
C ARG A 4 -37.49 10.00 6.19
N PRO A 5 -37.12 8.99 7.01
CA PRO A 5 -35.95 9.09 7.86
C PRO A 5 -34.70 9.14 7.00
N GLY A 6 -33.84 10.10 7.33
CA GLY A 6 -32.67 10.52 6.57
C GLY A 6 -31.67 9.40 6.37
N ASP A 7 -31.20 9.35 5.14
CA ASP A 7 -29.96 8.72 4.72
C ASP A 7 -28.84 9.20 5.65
N SER A 8 -28.35 8.30 6.49
CA SER A 8 -27.14 8.55 7.27
C SER A 8 -25.98 8.11 6.40
N ASP A 9 -25.47 9.04 5.58
CA ASP A 9 -24.17 8.91 4.95
C ASP A 9 -23.15 8.58 6.07
N PRO A 10 -22.48 7.42 6.03
CA PRO A 10 -21.38 7.19 6.93
C PRO A 10 -20.28 8.16 6.52
N SER A 11 -20.18 9.24 7.31
CA SER A 11 -19.09 10.21 7.37
C SER A 11 -17.85 9.67 6.65
N ASP A 12 -17.62 10.18 5.44
CA ASP A 12 -16.37 10.01 4.71
C ASP A 12 -15.27 10.51 5.66
N SER A 13 -14.72 9.56 6.39
CA SER A 13 -13.57 9.78 7.23
C SER A 13 -12.46 9.86 6.21
N THR A 14 -12.26 11.07 5.69
CA THR A 14 -11.06 11.45 4.97
C THR A 14 -9.92 11.19 5.95
N ALA A 15 -9.44 9.95 5.97
CA ALA A 15 -8.32 9.55 6.78
C ALA A 15 -7.17 10.39 6.27
N GLU A 16 -6.83 11.45 7.00
CA GLU A 16 -5.67 12.26 6.69
C GLU A 16 -4.52 11.28 6.44
N PRO A 17 -3.89 11.32 5.24
CA PRO A 17 -2.94 10.32 4.85
C PRO A 17 -1.81 10.33 5.86
N GLN A 18 -1.80 9.32 6.74
CA GLN A 18 -0.74 9.19 7.71
C GLN A 18 0.55 8.96 6.92
N PRO A 19 1.65 9.64 7.28
CA PRO A 19 2.86 9.56 6.50
C PRO A 19 3.37 8.12 6.46
N LEU A 20 3.31 7.51 5.28
CA LEU A 20 3.76 6.13 5.03
C LEU A 20 5.28 6.10 5.00
N VAL A 21 5.89 5.11 5.66
CA VAL A 21 7.36 4.97 5.71
C VAL A 21 7.78 3.65 5.07
N CYS A 22 8.71 3.71 4.13
CA CYS A 22 9.25 2.54 3.47
C CYS A 22 10.05 1.69 4.47
N ALA A 23 9.66 0.43 4.65
CA ALA A 23 10.32 -0.51 5.55
C ALA A 23 11.78 -0.84 5.15
N ARG A 24 12.16 -0.57 3.89
CA ARG A 24 13.51 -0.89 3.38
C ARG A 24 14.47 0.29 3.40
N CYS A 25 14.06 1.47 2.90
CA CYS A 25 14.93 2.65 2.80
C CYS A 25 14.55 3.81 3.72
N GLY A 26 13.42 3.72 4.43
CA GLY A 26 12.95 4.77 5.34
C GLY A 26 12.34 6.00 4.65
N THR A 27 12.19 6.01 3.33
CA THR A 27 11.51 7.09 2.59
C THR A 27 10.11 7.31 3.19
N ARG A 28 9.76 8.57 3.46
CA ARG A 28 8.43 8.96 3.93
C ARG A 28 7.61 9.49 2.76
N SER A 29 6.31 9.19 2.72
CA SER A 29 5.35 9.84 1.84
C SER A 29 4.26 10.49 2.66
N GLU A 30 4.02 11.78 2.41
CA GLU A 30 2.99 12.58 3.08
C GLU A 30 1.62 12.45 2.38
N ASP A 31 1.60 11.96 1.14
CA ASP A 31 0.39 11.80 0.33
C ASP A 31 -0.01 10.33 0.15
N PRO A 32 -1.28 10.05 -0.23
CA PRO A 32 -1.72 8.71 -0.61
C PRO A 32 -0.90 8.25 -1.81
N GLN A 33 -0.09 7.20 -1.63
CA GLN A 33 0.73 6.64 -2.71
C GLN A 33 0.06 5.37 -3.26
N PRO A 34 -0.73 5.46 -4.34
CA PRO A 34 -1.37 4.29 -4.93
C PRO A 34 -0.36 3.29 -5.52
N THR A 35 0.90 3.68 -5.68
CA THR A 35 1.96 2.89 -6.30
C THR A 35 2.85 2.15 -5.30
N TRP A 36 2.70 2.42 -4.00
CA TRP A 36 3.46 1.70 -2.98
C TRP A 36 2.95 0.27 -2.80
N THR A 37 3.88 -0.66 -2.65
CA THR A 37 3.54 -2.06 -2.42
C THR A 37 3.34 -2.29 -0.93
N CYS A 38 2.19 -2.86 -0.56
CA CYS A 38 1.91 -3.32 0.79
C CYS A 38 2.12 -4.84 0.83
N SER A 39 3.16 -5.27 1.54
CA SER A 39 3.45 -6.68 1.79
C SER A 39 3.06 -7.03 3.22
N MET A 40 2.64 -8.27 3.45
CA MET A 40 2.34 -8.79 4.78
C MET A 40 3.42 -9.81 5.14
N GLU A 41 4.28 -9.47 6.10
CA GLU A 41 5.31 -10.37 6.61
C GLU A 41 5.03 -10.66 8.08
N HIS A 42 4.89 -11.95 8.43
CA HIS A 42 4.61 -12.39 9.79
C HIS A 42 3.39 -11.68 10.44
N GLY A 43 2.38 -11.33 9.64
CA GLY A 43 1.19 -10.61 10.10
C GLY A 43 1.37 -9.09 10.25
N THR A 44 2.57 -8.56 9.99
CA THR A 44 2.86 -7.12 9.98
C THR A 44 2.82 -6.59 8.55
N ARG A 45 2.16 -5.46 8.34
CA ARG A 45 2.19 -4.76 7.04
C ARG A 45 3.49 -4.00 6.91
N HIS A 46 4.23 -4.32 5.86
CA HIS A 46 5.41 -3.60 5.43
C HIS A 46 5.09 -2.87 4.14
N TYR A 47 5.26 -1.56 4.18
CA TYR A 47 5.10 -0.71 3.01
C TYR A 47 6.47 -0.53 2.34
N LEU A 48 6.53 -0.74 1.03
CA LEU A 48 7.72 -0.53 0.21
C LEU A 48 7.42 0.54 -0.82
N CYS A 49 8.33 1.51 -0.94
CA CYS A 49 8.25 2.49 -2.01
C CYS A 49 8.44 1.83 -3.38
N ASP A 50 7.93 2.49 -4.42
CA ASP A 50 8.08 2.13 -5.84
C ASP A 50 9.44 1.57 -6.24
N THR A 51 10.51 2.25 -5.84
CA THR A 51 11.89 1.87 -6.18
C THR A 51 12.27 0.57 -5.48
N CYS A 52 12.05 0.49 -4.17
CA CYS A 52 12.38 -0.69 -3.39
C CYS A 52 11.55 -1.92 -3.80
N ALA A 53 10.28 -1.72 -4.16
CA ALA A 53 9.42 -2.78 -4.68
C ALA A 53 9.93 -3.32 -6.01
N ARG A 54 10.24 -2.45 -6.98
CA ARG A 54 10.78 -2.85 -8.29
C ARG A 54 12.14 -3.54 -8.18
N GLU A 55 13.02 -3.08 -7.30
CA GLU A 55 14.28 -3.76 -7.04
C GLU A 55 14.09 -5.18 -6.47
N ASN A 56 13.11 -5.35 -5.57
CA ASN A 56 12.84 -6.66 -4.97
C ASN A 56 12.33 -7.65 -6.02
N LEU A 57 11.45 -7.20 -6.93
CA LEU A 57 10.98 -8.02 -8.06
C LEU A 57 12.12 -8.45 -8.98
N ARG A 58 13.02 -7.52 -9.36
CA ARG A 58 14.21 -7.83 -10.18
C ARG A 58 15.12 -8.86 -9.53
N ALA A 59 15.26 -8.82 -8.20
CA ALA A 59 16.09 -9.77 -7.46
C ALA A 59 15.50 -11.19 -7.44
N ILE A 60 14.19 -11.34 -7.61
CA ILE A 60 13.50 -12.64 -7.70
C ILE A 60 13.52 -13.16 -9.14
N GLU A 61 13.28 -12.30 -10.13
CA GLU A 61 13.33 -12.65 -11.56
C GLU A 61 14.70 -13.24 -11.97
N GLY A 62 15.81 -12.71 -11.43
CA GLY A 62 17.15 -13.25 -11.68
C GLY A 62 17.44 -14.62 -11.04
N ARG A 63 16.55 -15.13 -10.18
CA ARG A 63 16.68 -16.44 -9.50
C ARG A 63 15.68 -17.48 -9.99
N LEU A 64 14.72 -17.10 -10.83
CA LEU A 64 13.80 -18.03 -11.46
C LEU A 64 14.57 -18.77 -12.56
N ASP A 65 14.67 -20.09 -12.40
CA ASP A 65 15.41 -20.96 -13.34
C ASP A 65 14.90 -20.71 -14.76
N PRO A 66 15.73 -20.50 -15.79
CA PRO A 66 15.24 -20.49 -17.16
C PRO A 66 14.67 -21.85 -17.61
N ALA A 67 14.49 -22.86 -16.75
CA ALA A 67 13.87 -24.14 -17.10
C ALA A 67 12.34 -24.23 -16.88
N TRP A 68 11.64 -23.18 -16.41
CA TRP A 68 10.17 -23.20 -16.24
C TRP A 68 9.37 -22.44 -17.31
N TRP A 69 9.98 -22.15 -18.47
CA TRP A 69 9.22 -21.85 -19.70
C TRP A 69 8.94 -23.13 -20.49
#